data_AF-A0A368F6P5-F1
#
_entry.id   AF-A0A368F6P5-F1
#
_cell.length_a   1.000
_cell.length_b   1.000
_cell.length_c   1.000
_cell.angle_alpha   90.00
_cell.angle_beta   90.00
_cell.angle_gamma   90.00
#
_symmetry.space_group_name_H-M   'P 1'
#
loop_
_entity.id
_entity.type
_entity.pdbx_description
1 polymer ?
#
loop_
_entity_poly.entity_id
_entity_poly.type
_entity_poly.pdbx_seq_one_letter_code
_entity_poly.pdbx_strand_id
1 'polypeptide(L)'
;MRLSAFRCRDICRLLEGIGKAKATQDETFDGHAANLNKQSKTFERIYKDVKAYAAALKALNQAERTLRDTIRESYEPEWPEREHLTAILDNLDIQTNEIEKTLCEELPQSLSNYVAQFGELKKKVDKRGRKLVDYDHAKHTYSSAKSSSKKGETDPKVA
;
A
#
# COMPACT_ATOMS: atom_id res chain seq x y z
N MET A 1 -24.57 9.66 -20.18
CA MET A 1 -24.79 9.73 -18.71
C MET A 1 -23.51 9.90 -17.86
N ARG A 2 -22.31 9.43 -18.25
CA ARG A 2 -21.09 9.60 -17.42
C ARG A 2 -20.56 11.03 -17.33
N LEU A 3 -20.69 11.84 -18.38
CA LEU A 3 -20.22 13.24 -18.40
C LEU A 3 -20.98 14.16 -17.43
N SER A 4 -22.30 13.97 -17.28
CA SER A 4 -23.13 14.82 -16.41
C SER A 4 -22.83 14.58 -14.93
N ALA A 5 -22.60 13.33 -14.53
CA ALA A 5 -22.24 12.97 -13.15
C ALA A 5 -20.80 13.40 -12.78
N PHE A 6 -19.92 13.57 -13.76
CA PHE A 6 -18.57 14.09 -13.53
C PHE A 6 -18.62 15.61 -13.30
N ARG A 7 -19.27 16.34 -14.21
CA ARG A 7 -19.44 17.80 -14.13
C ARG A 7 -20.17 18.26 -12.87
N CYS A 8 -21.15 17.47 -12.41
CA CYS A 8 -21.88 17.74 -11.16
C CYS A 8 -21.00 17.64 -9.91
N ARG A 9 -20.09 16.66 -9.85
CA ARG A 9 -19.18 16.44 -8.72
C ARG A 9 -18.17 17.58 -8.55
N ASP A 10 -17.65 18.09 -9.66
CA ASP A 10 -16.71 19.21 -9.69
C ASP A 10 -17.38 20.52 -9.24
N ILE A 11 -18.64 20.73 -9.65
CA ILE A 11 -19.44 21.88 -9.20
C ILE A 11 -19.68 21.81 -7.68
N CYS A 12 -19.99 20.63 -7.12
CA CYS A 12 -20.16 20.49 -5.67
C CYS A 12 -18.90 20.80 -4.89
N ARG A 13 -17.75 20.26 -5.30
CA ARG A 13 -16.46 20.57 -4.69
C ARG A 13 -16.12 22.06 -4.76
N LEU A 14 -16.43 22.71 -5.88
CA LEU A 14 -16.25 24.15 -6.05
C LEU A 14 -17.14 24.94 -5.07
N LEU A 15 -18.43 24.58 -4.96
CA LEU A 15 -19.38 25.22 -4.06
C LEU A 15 -19.01 25.02 -2.58
N GLU A 16 -18.48 23.86 -2.22
CA GLU A 16 -17.88 23.60 -0.90
C GLU A 16 -16.68 24.50 -0.65
N GLY A 17 -15.75 24.59 -1.61
CA GLY A 17 -14.52 25.39 -1.50
C GLY A 17 -14.78 26.90 -1.35
N ILE A 18 -15.89 27.42 -1.88
CA ILE A 18 -16.30 28.83 -1.73
C ILE A 18 -17.33 29.04 -0.61
N GLY A 19 -17.58 28.02 0.24
CA GLY A 19 -18.45 28.11 1.41
C GLY A 19 -19.95 28.18 1.10
N LYS A 20 -20.36 27.95 -0.14
CA LYS A 20 -21.77 27.98 -0.58
C LYS A 20 -22.49 26.63 -0.41
N ALA A 21 -21.74 25.57 -0.08
CA ALA A 21 -22.27 24.27 0.29
C ALA A 21 -21.51 23.74 1.51
N LYS A 22 -22.21 23.11 2.46
CA LYS A 22 -21.58 22.46 3.61
C LYS A 22 -21.26 21.00 3.26
N ALA A 23 -19.99 20.65 3.28
CA ALA A 23 -19.52 19.27 3.12
C ALA A 23 -19.78 18.44 4.38
N THR A 24 -20.06 17.15 4.21
CA THR A 24 -20.03 16.20 5.31
C THR A 24 -18.57 15.97 5.75
N GLN A 25 -18.26 16.24 7.01
CA GLN A 25 -16.95 15.97 7.59
C GLN A 25 -16.96 14.66 8.37
N ASP A 26 -15.90 13.87 8.23
CA ASP A 26 -15.69 12.62 8.95
C ASP A 26 -14.22 12.52 9.36
N GLU A 27 -13.89 13.23 10.44
CA GLU A 27 -12.52 13.37 10.93
C GLU A 27 -11.91 12.01 11.33
N THR A 28 -12.74 11.08 11.83
CA THR A 28 -12.27 9.74 12.18
C THR A 28 -11.84 8.98 10.93
N PHE A 29 -12.65 8.99 9.86
CA PHE A 29 -12.25 8.38 8.60
C PHE A 29 -11.02 9.04 8.00
N ASP A 30 -10.94 10.37 8.02
CA ASP A 30 -9.82 11.12 7.47
C ASP A 30 -8.51 10.77 8.21
N GLY A 31 -8.57 10.60 9.54
CA GLY A 31 -7.46 10.09 10.34
C GLY A 31 -7.02 8.68 9.91
N HIS A 32 -7.96 7.75 9.69
CA HIS A 32 -7.64 6.42 9.19
C HIS A 32 -7.07 6.43 7.76
N ALA A 33 -7.58 7.28 6.87
CA ALA A 33 -7.07 7.44 5.50
C ALA A 33 -5.65 8.03 5.49
N ALA A 34 -5.36 9.00 6.36
CA ALA A 34 -4.00 9.52 6.56
C ALA A 34 -3.05 8.42 7.08
N ASN A 35 -3.49 7.63 8.05
CA ASN A 35 -2.72 6.51 8.59
C ASN A 35 -2.46 5.43 7.53
N LEU A 36 -3.43 5.10 6.68
CA LEU A 36 -3.25 4.19 5.55
C LEU A 36 -2.15 4.67 4.60
N ASN A 37 -2.15 5.96 4.25
CA ASN A 37 -1.13 6.55 3.40
C ASN A 37 0.26 6.53 4.04
N LYS A 38 0.34 6.78 5.36
CA LYS A 38 1.58 6.69 6.13
C LYS A 38 2.11 5.25 6.14
N GLN A 39 1.26 4.27 6.43
CA GLN A 39 1.63 2.85 6.44
C GLN A 39 2.11 2.40 5.06
N SER A 40 1.37 2.72 3.99
CA SER A 40 1.76 2.38 2.62
C SER A 40 3.17 2.87 2.28
N LYS A 41 3.50 4.13 2.59
CA LYS A 41 4.84 4.69 2.33
C LYS A 41 5.92 4.00 3.17
N THR A 42 5.64 3.70 4.44
CA THR A 42 6.57 2.99 5.32
C THR A 42 6.89 1.60 4.78
N PHE A 43 5.87 0.83 4.37
CA PHE A 43 6.08 -0.52 3.86
C PHE A 43 6.66 -0.55 2.45
N GLU A 44 6.35 0.43 1.60
CA GLU A 44 7.06 0.61 0.33
C GLU A 44 8.57 0.85 0.55
N ARG A 45 8.95 1.59 1.60
CA ARG A 45 10.36 1.77 1.98
C ARG A 45 10.97 0.47 2.51
N ILE A 46 10.33 -0.19 3.47
CA ILE A 46 10.80 -1.48 4.01
C ILE A 46 11.01 -2.50 2.89
N TYR A 47 10.07 -2.60 1.94
CA TYR A 47 10.20 -3.52 0.82
C TYR A 47 11.43 -3.22 -0.06
N LYS A 48 11.74 -1.93 -0.31
CA LYS A 48 12.96 -1.55 -1.02
C LYS A 48 14.22 -1.92 -0.25
N ASP A 49 14.24 -1.65 1.05
CA ASP A 49 15.38 -1.94 1.91
C ASP A 49 15.64 -3.46 2.00
N VAL A 50 14.58 -4.27 2.14
CA VAL A 50 14.66 -5.73 2.12
C VAL A 50 15.17 -6.26 0.79
N LYS A 51 14.73 -5.70 -0.34
CA LYS A 51 15.28 -6.07 -1.65
C LYS A 51 16.76 -5.74 -1.78
N ALA A 52 17.19 -4.58 -1.28
CA ALA A 52 18.59 -4.19 -1.29
C ALA A 52 19.43 -5.12 -0.41
N TYR A 53 18.94 -5.45 0.77
CA TYR A 53 19.55 -6.43 1.67
C TYR A 53 19.67 -7.81 1.02
N ALA A 54 18.59 -8.32 0.40
CA ALA A 54 18.60 -9.60 -0.30
C ALA A 54 19.66 -9.66 -1.42
N ALA A 55 19.82 -8.56 -2.18
CA ALA A 55 20.85 -8.48 -3.22
C ALA A 55 22.27 -8.50 -2.62
N ALA A 56 22.51 -7.75 -1.55
CA ALA A 56 23.80 -7.75 -0.85
C ALA A 56 24.12 -9.11 -0.23
N LEU A 57 23.13 -9.77 0.37
CA LEU A 57 23.29 -11.09 0.97
C LEU A 57 23.60 -12.16 -0.08
N LYS A 58 22.95 -12.14 -1.25
CA LYS A 58 23.31 -13.02 -2.37
C LYS A 58 24.76 -12.83 -2.83
N ALA A 59 25.23 -11.58 -2.91
CA ALA A 59 26.62 -11.28 -3.26
C ALA A 59 27.61 -11.79 -2.19
N LEU A 60 27.30 -11.61 -0.91
CA LEU A 60 28.09 -12.16 0.19
C LEU A 60 28.15 -13.69 0.12
N ASN A 61 27.00 -14.35 0.00
CA ASN A 61 26.90 -15.80 -0.11
C ASN A 61 27.74 -16.34 -1.27
N GLN A 62 27.74 -15.65 -2.42
CA GLN A 62 28.56 -16.03 -3.56
C GLN A 62 30.06 -15.90 -3.27
N ALA A 63 30.48 -14.82 -2.62
CA ALA A 63 31.88 -14.62 -2.25
C ALA A 63 32.36 -15.68 -1.24
N GLU A 64 31.52 -15.99 -0.24
CA GLU A 64 31.81 -17.03 0.75
C GLU A 64 31.89 -18.42 0.11
N ARG A 65 31.00 -18.76 -0.84
CA ARG A 65 31.08 -20.03 -1.60
C ARG A 65 32.41 -20.15 -2.32
N THR A 66 32.83 -19.10 -3.03
CA THR A 66 34.13 -19.09 -3.71
C THR A 66 35.29 -19.29 -2.75
N LEU A 67 35.25 -18.68 -1.56
CA LEU A 67 36.25 -18.93 -0.52
C LEU A 67 36.23 -20.40 -0.05
N ARG A 68 35.06 -20.97 0.21
CA ARG A 68 34.93 -22.38 0.61
C ARG A 68 35.47 -23.32 -0.47
N ASP A 69 35.21 -23.02 -1.74
CA ASP A 69 35.71 -23.81 -2.87
C ASP A 69 37.23 -23.72 -2.98
N THR A 70 37.83 -22.53 -2.85
CA THR A 70 39.29 -22.38 -2.77
C THR A 70 39.88 -23.16 -1.60
N ILE A 71 39.23 -23.18 -0.43
CA ILE A 71 39.68 -23.97 0.72
C ILE A 71 39.64 -25.46 0.38
N ARG A 72 38.54 -25.96 -0.21
CA ARG A 72 38.41 -27.38 -0.63
C ARG A 72 39.48 -27.79 -1.62
N GLU A 73 39.75 -26.94 -2.62
CA GLU A 73 40.74 -27.20 -3.67
C GLU A 73 42.17 -27.17 -3.14
N SER A 74 42.44 -26.30 -2.16
CA SER A 74 43.78 -26.14 -1.57
C SER A 74 44.11 -27.18 -0.51
N TYR A 75 43.11 -27.90 0.02
CA TYR A 75 43.31 -28.89 1.09
C TYR A 75 43.64 -30.27 0.53
N GLU A 76 44.90 -30.68 0.65
CA GLU A 76 45.39 -31.91 0.04
C GLU A 76 44.78 -33.18 0.68
N PRO A 77 44.57 -34.27 -0.10
CA PRO A 77 44.00 -35.53 0.40
C PRO A 77 44.74 -36.16 1.60
N GLU A 78 46.05 -36.00 1.66
CA GLU A 78 46.93 -36.53 2.70
C GLU A 78 46.91 -35.72 4.00
N TRP A 79 46.36 -34.50 3.97
CA TRP A 79 46.30 -33.65 5.16
C TRP A 79 45.25 -34.19 6.15
N PRO A 80 45.55 -34.12 7.45
CA PRO A 80 44.66 -34.65 8.48
C PRO A 80 43.29 -33.95 8.47
N GLU A 81 42.24 -34.63 8.95
CA GLU A 81 40.90 -34.03 9.13
C GLU A 81 40.19 -33.52 7.86
N ARG A 82 40.67 -33.83 6.65
CA ARG A 82 40.04 -33.40 5.39
C ARG A 82 38.53 -33.70 5.31
N GLU A 83 38.12 -34.90 5.74
CA GLU A 83 36.70 -35.29 5.76
C GLU A 83 35.88 -34.43 6.73
N HIS A 84 36.46 -34.11 7.89
CA HIS A 84 35.81 -33.25 8.88
C HIS A 84 35.65 -31.81 8.37
N LEU A 85 36.70 -31.26 7.76
CA LEU A 85 36.64 -29.95 7.10
C LEU A 85 35.57 -29.94 6.01
N THR A 86 35.53 -30.96 5.15
CA THR A 86 34.53 -31.08 4.09
C THR A 86 33.10 -31.08 4.68
N ALA A 87 32.86 -31.86 5.74
CA ALA A 87 31.57 -31.89 6.41
C ALA A 87 31.18 -30.53 7.02
N ILE A 88 32.13 -29.74 7.54
CA ILE A 88 31.86 -28.38 8.02
C ILE A 88 31.44 -27.48 6.85
N LEU A 89 32.18 -27.50 5.74
CA LEU A 89 31.89 -26.65 4.58
C LEU A 89 30.55 -27.00 3.92
N ASP A 90 30.20 -28.28 3.86
CA ASP A 90 28.92 -28.74 3.32
C ASP A 90 27.75 -28.32 4.22
N ASN A 91 27.92 -28.37 5.55
CA ASN A 91 26.93 -27.83 6.49
C ASN A 91 26.74 -26.31 6.32
N LEU A 92 27.82 -25.55 6.09
CA LEU A 92 27.73 -24.12 5.79
C LEU A 92 26.96 -23.88 4.49
N ASP A 93 27.18 -24.69 3.45
CA ASP A 93 26.42 -24.56 2.19
C ASP A 93 24.93 -24.81 2.37
N ILE A 94 24.54 -25.79 3.21
CA ILE A 94 23.13 -26.04 3.57
C ILE A 94 22.53 -24.82 4.28
N GLN A 95 23.21 -24.30 5.31
CA GLN A 95 22.73 -23.15 6.06
C GLN A 95 22.61 -21.89 5.19
N THR A 96 23.61 -21.62 4.34
CA THR A 96 23.58 -20.51 3.40
C THR A 96 22.41 -20.63 2.41
N ASN A 97 22.13 -21.84 1.89
CA ASN A 97 20.99 -22.09 1.00
C ASN A 97 19.65 -21.78 1.69
N GLU A 98 19.47 -22.22 2.94
CA GLU A 98 18.25 -21.98 3.71
C GLU A 98 18.03 -20.49 4.00
N ILE A 99 19.11 -19.80 4.38
CA ILE A 99 19.11 -18.34 4.60
C ILE A 99 18.75 -17.61 3.31
N GLU A 100 19.34 -17.98 2.18
CA GLU A 100 19.08 -17.33 0.89
C GLU A 100 17.62 -17.52 0.47
N LYS A 101 17.09 -18.74 0.56
CA LYS A 101 15.68 -19.01 0.27
C LYS A 101 14.75 -18.16 1.14
N THR A 102 14.99 -18.16 2.45
CA THR A 102 14.12 -17.46 3.41
C THR A 102 14.18 -15.94 3.25
N LEU A 103 15.40 -15.37 3.24
CA LEU A 103 15.59 -13.92 3.30
C LEU A 103 15.63 -13.25 1.92
N CYS A 104 16.04 -13.96 0.88
CA CYS A 104 16.18 -13.38 -0.45
C CYS A 104 15.04 -13.73 -1.40
N GLU A 105 14.19 -14.71 -1.06
CA GLU A 105 13.05 -15.12 -1.90
C GLU A 105 11.72 -14.96 -1.16
N GLU A 106 11.55 -15.68 -0.03
CA GLU A 106 10.26 -15.76 0.67
C GLU A 106 9.87 -14.43 1.34
N LEU A 107 10.80 -13.78 2.04
CA LEU A 107 10.55 -12.50 2.72
C LEU A 107 10.22 -11.37 1.73
N PRO A 108 11.00 -11.12 0.65
CA PRO A 108 10.65 -10.14 -0.37
C PRO A 108 9.30 -10.43 -1.03
N GLN A 109 8.98 -11.70 -1.32
CA GLN A 109 7.71 -12.06 -1.92
C GLN A 109 6.53 -11.77 -0.98
N SER A 110 6.67 -12.11 0.31
CA SER A 110 5.65 -11.83 1.34
C SER A 110 5.39 -10.33 1.49
N LEU A 111 6.45 -9.53 1.52
CA LEU A 111 6.33 -8.07 1.58
C LEU A 111 5.74 -7.47 0.30
N SER A 112 6.09 -8.01 -0.87
CA SER A 112 5.50 -7.58 -2.14
C SER A 112 3.99 -7.78 -2.15
N ASN A 113 3.53 -8.96 -1.71
CA ASN A 113 2.11 -9.29 -1.60
C ASN A 113 1.39 -8.38 -0.59
N TYR A 114 2.02 -8.07 0.55
CA TYR A 114 1.47 -7.15 1.54
C TYR A 114 1.36 -5.72 0.99
N VAL A 115 2.42 -5.20 0.38
CA VAL A 115 2.44 -3.84 -0.20
C VAL A 115 1.40 -3.68 -1.31
N ALA A 116 1.18 -4.73 -2.11
CA ALA A 116 0.19 -4.71 -3.19
C ALA A 116 -1.25 -4.43 -2.69
N GLN A 117 -1.58 -4.81 -1.44
CA GLN A 117 -2.91 -4.60 -0.86
C GLN A 117 -3.27 -3.11 -0.71
N PHE A 118 -2.27 -2.24 -0.47
CA PHE A 118 -2.49 -0.80 -0.34
C PHE A 118 -3.08 -0.19 -1.62
N GLY A 119 -2.74 -0.73 -2.79
CA GLY A 119 -3.26 -0.24 -4.07
C GLY A 119 -4.78 -0.37 -4.17
N GLU A 120 -5.34 -1.49 -3.74
CA GLU A 120 -6.80 -1.69 -3.72
C GLU A 120 -7.47 -0.85 -2.63
N LEU A 121 -6.87 -0.79 -1.45
CA LEU A 121 -7.40 0.01 -0.33
C LEU A 121 -7.47 1.51 -0.68
N LYS A 122 -6.42 2.06 -1.29
CA LYS A 122 -6.42 3.46 -1.78
C LYS A 122 -7.54 3.72 -2.78
N LYS A 123 -7.77 2.81 -3.74
CA LYS A 123 -8.90 2.91 -4.70
C LYS A 123 -10.26 2.93 -4.00
N LYS A 124 -10.44 2.15 -2.92
CA LYS A 124 -11.67 2.13 -2.11
C LYS A 124 -11.86 3.45 -1.36
N VAL A 125 -10.80 4.00 -0.76
CA VAL A 125 -10.81 5.33 -0.12
C VAL A 125 -11.20 6.42 -1.13
N ASP A 126 -10.58 6.44 -2.30
CA ASP A 126 -10.90 7.40 -3.36
C ASP A 126 -12.36 7.27 -3.84
N LYS A 127 -12.85 6.04 -3.96
CA LYS A 127 -14.24 5.75 -4.32
C LYS A 127 -15.19 6.29 -3.26
N ARG A 128 -14.89 6.13 -1.97
CA ARG A 128 -15.67 6.71 -0.87
C ARG A 128 -15.70 8.23 -0.98
N GLY A 129 -14.55 8.88 -1.13
CA GLY A 129 -14.47 10.34 -1.28
C GLY A 129 -15.30 10.86 -2.46
N ARG A 130 -15.28 10.15 -3.59
CA ARG A 130 -16.16 10.45 -4.73
C ARG A 130 -17.64 10.30 -4.39
N LYS A 131 -18.03 9.26 -3.65
CA LYS A 131 -19.42 8.98 -3.27
C LYS A 131 -19.96 9.92 -2.20
N LEU A 132 -19.11 10.41 -1.31
CA LEU A 132 -19.49 11.41 -0.32
C LEU A 132 -19.95 12.72 -0.99
N VAL A 133 -19.22 13.15 -2.03
CA VAL A 133 -19.63 14.32 -2.82
C VAL A 133 -20.95 14.08 -3.56
N ASP A 134 -21.16 12.88 -4.13
CA ASP A 134 -22.45 12.53 -4.78
C ASP A 134 -23.61 12.59 -3.76
N TYR A 135 -23.37 12.15 -2.52
CA TYR A 135 -24.34 12.19 -1.44
C TYR A 135 -24.66 13.62 -0.98
N ASP A 136 -23.63 14.44 -0.74
CA ASP A 136 -23.81 15.83 -0.32
C ASP A 136 -24.57 16.62 -1.39
N HIS A 137 -24.30 16.38 -2.67
CA HIS A 137 -25.07 16.96 -3.77
C HIS A 137 -26.57 16.59 -3.66
N ALA A 138 -26.90 15.30 -3.58
CA ALA A 138 -28.28 14.83 -3.51
C ALA A 138 -29.02 15.39 -2.28
N LYS A 139 -28.33 15.48 -1.13
CA LYS A 139 -28.84 16.08 0.11
C LYS A 139 -29.14 17.56 -0.06
N HIS A 140 -28.25 18.32 -0.69
CA HIS A 140 -28.46 19.74 -1.01
C HIS A 140 -29.63 19.92 -1.98
N THR A 141 -29.65 19.17 -3.10
CA THR A 141 -30.77 19.21 -4.07
C THR A 141 -32.12 18.92 -3.40
N TYR A 142 -32.20 17.88 -2.58
CA TYR A 142 -33.42 17.53 -1.85
C TYR A 142 -33.85 18.64 -0.87
N SER A 143 -32.89 19.23 -0.14
CA SER A 143 -33.17 20.33 0.81
C SER A 143 -33.69 21.58 0.10
N SER A 144 -33.14 21.92 -1.08
CA SER A 144 -33.63 23.02 -1.92
C SER A 144 -35.03 22.73 -2.50
N ALA A 145 -35.29 21.51 -2.96
CA ALA A 145 -36.62 21.12 -3.44
C ALA A 145 -37.67 21.20 -2.32
N LYS A 146 -37.38 20.65 -1.13
CA LYS A 146 -38.30 20.67 0.01
C LYS A 146 -38.62 22.08 0.52
N SER A 147 -37.62 22.99 0.52
CA SER A 147 -37.81 24.36 0.98
C SER A 147 -38.61 25.22 -0.01
N SER A 148 -38.52 24.95 -1.31
CA SER A 148 -39.34 25.61 -2.34
C SER A 148 -40.79 25.14 -2.34
N SER A 149 -41.08 23.86 -2.04
CA SER A 149 -42.45 23.35 -1.92
C SER A 149 -43.24 23.96 -0.74
N LYS A 150 -42.57 24.32 0.36
CA LYS A 150 -43.20 24.99 1.52
C LYS A 150 -43.58 26.46 1.26
N LYS A 151 -43.08 27.09 0.19
CA LYS A 151 -43.44 28.46 -0.19
C LYS A 151 -44.67 28.54 -1.11
N GLY A 152 -45.27 27.41 -1.49
CA GLY A 152 -46.45 27.34 -2.36
C GLY A 152 -47.80 27.46 -1.64
N GLU A 153 -47.85 27.32 -0.31
CA GLU A 153 -49.03 27.60 0.50
C GLU A 153 -48.95 29.02 1.06
N THR A 154 -49.14 30.01 0.18
CA THR A 154 -49.63 31.32 0.62
C THR A 154 -51.06 31.42 0.15
N ASP A 155 -51.99 31.40 1.11
CA ASP A 155 -53.42 31.65 0.97
C ASP A 155 -53.72 32.70 -0.12
N PRO A 156 -54.65 32.43 -1.06
CA PRO A 156 -55.21 33.50 -1.85
C PRO A 156 -55.99 34.41 -0.89
N LYS A 157 -55.57 35.67 -0.78
CA LYS A 157 -56.38 36.72 -0.15
C LYS A 157 -57.77 36.70 -0.78
N VAL A 158 -58.77 36.30 0.00
CA VAL A 158 -60.18 36.50 -0.34
C VAL A 158 -60.52 37.96 -0.01
N ALA A 159 -61.07 38.63 -1.02
CA ALA A 159 -61.51 40.02 -1.02
C ALA A 159 -62.68 40.29 -0.07
#